data_AF-A0A925LW47-F1
#
_entry.id   AF-A0A925LW47-F1
#
_cell.length_a   1.000
_cell.length_b   1.000
_cell.length_c   1.000
_cell.angle_alpha   90.00
_cell.angle_beta   90.00
_cell.angle_gamma   90.00
#
_symmetry.space_group_name_H-M   'P 1'
#
loop_
_entity.id
_entity.type
_entity.pdbx_description
1 polymer ?
#
loop_
_entity_poly.entity_id
_entity_poly.type
_entity_poly.pdbx_seq_one_letter_code
_entity_poly.pdbx_strand_id
1 'polypeptide(L)'
;MVDKARHPKPSAAVLAKMRKAIAEEEQPEVIAANRETGRKLQVRKSSKEVQNVPTASQVVLASLLKEKEAQQVSLSDLEARTGIGRSNLSRLWNNQSPNVTLETVERIASALNCRIQITVESQK
;
A
#
# COMPACT_ATOMS: atom_id res chain seq x y z
N MET A 1 -18.22 -19.69 -30.30
CA MET A 1 -17.34 -19.80 -29.12
C MET A 1 -15.91 -19.70 -29.61
N VAL A 2 -15.18 -18.62 -29.29
CA VAL A 2 -13.80 -18.45 -29.74
C VAL A 2 -12.89 -18.85 -28.58
N ASP A 3 -12.17 -19.96 -28.79
CA ASP A 3 -11.20 -20.51 -27.85
C ASP A 3 -10.08 -19.50 -27.61
N LYS A 4 -9.95 -19.03 -26.37
CA LYS A 4 -8.95 -18.04 -25.98
C LYS A 4 -7.61 -18.77 -25.86
N ALA A 5 -6.81 -18.73 -26.93
CA ALA A 5 -5.47 -19.31 -26.95
C ALA A 5 -4.67 -18.85 -25.73
N ARG A 6 -4.38 -19.77 -24.81
CA ARG A 6 -3.53 -19.49 -23.65
C ARG A 6 -2.12 -19.32 -24.17
N HIS A 7 -1.60 -18.09 -24.18
CA HIS A 7 -0.19 -17.87 -24.47
C HIS A 7 0.64 -18.68 -23.46
N PRO A 8 1.51 -19.58 -23.93
CA PRO A 8 2.32 -20.40 -23.03
C PRO A 8 3.26 -19.48 -22.23
N LYS A 9 3.28 -19.66 -20.90
CA LYS A 9 4.25 -18.95 -20.06
C LYS A 9 5.66 -19.37 -20.49
N PRO A 10 6.60 -18.41 -20.66
CA PRO A 10 7.96 -18.73 -21.08
C PRO A 10 8.60 -19.70 -20.09
N SER A 11 9.34 -20.67 -20.62
CA SER A 11 10.01 -21.68 -19.80
C SER A 11 11.07 -21.03 -18.90
N ALA A 12 11.42 -21.70 -17.81
CA ALA A 12 12.43 -21.22 -16.86
C ALA A 12 13.77 -20.88 -17.54
N ALA A 13 14.15 -21.63 -18.58
CA ALA A 13 15.35 -21.38 -19.37
C ALA A 13 15.26 -20.09 -20.21
N VAL A 14 14.08 -19.79 -20.76
CA VAL A 14 13.81 -18.55 -21.50
C VAL A 14 13.84 -17.36 -20.55
N LEU A 15 13.21 -17.47 -19.37
CA LEU A 15 13.24 -16.44 -18.34
C LEU A 15 14.66 -16.18 -17.83
N ALA A 16 15.49 -17.22 -17.68
CA ALA A 16 16.89 -17.08 -17.28
C ALA A 16 17.73 -16.37 -18.35
N LYS A 17 17.52 -16.69 -19.64
CA LYS A 17 18.17 -15.98 -20.75
C LYS A 17 17.74 -14.52 -20.84
N MET A 18 16.45 -14.23 -20.66
CA MET A 18 15.94 -12.86 -20.64
C MET A 18 16.49 -12.06 -19.46
N ARG A 19 16.52 -12.64 -18.26
CA ARG A 19 17.14 -12.00 -17.07
C ARG A 19 18.62 -11.73 -17.26
N LYS A 20 19.35 -12.66 -17.88
CA LYS A 20 20.77 -12.48 -18.18
C LYS A 20 21.01 -11.37 -19.21
N ALA A 21 20.21 -11.34 -20.29
CA ALA A 21 20.29 -10.27 -21.29
C ALA A 21 19.97 -8.88 -20.70
N ILE A 22 18.93 -8.79 -19.86
CA ILE A 22 18.57 -7.54 -19.17
C ILE A 22 19.68 -7.09 -18.21
N ALA A 23 20.36 -8.03 -17.53
CA ALA A 23 21.46 -7.73 -16.62
C ALA A 23 22.78 -7.36 -17.33
N GLU A 24 23.06 -7.95 -18.50
CA GLU A 24 24.24 -7.63 -19.33
C GLU A 24 24.08 -6.30 -20.10
N GLU A 25 22.83 -5.86 -20.32
CA GLU A 25 22.48 -4.66 -21.09
C GLU A 25 22.01 -3.49 -20.19
N GLU A 26 22.36 -3.51 -18.89
CA GLU A 26 22.05 -2.42 -17.97
C GLU A 26 22.85 -1.16 -18.33
N GLN A 27 22.31 -0.37 -19.24
CA GLN A 27 22.79 0.98 -19.47
C GLN A 27 22.47 1.82 -18.22
N PRO A 28 23.48 2.37 -17.51
CA PRO A 28 23.28 3.09 -16.24
C PRO A 28 22.33 4.29 -16.40
N GLU A 29 22.22 4.82 -17.62
CA GLU A 29 21.32 5.92 -17.99
C GLU A 29 19.84 5.55 -17.88
N VAL A 30 19.43 4.33 -18.23
CA VAL A 30 18.03 3.89 -18.14
C VAL A 30 17.60 3.74 -16.67
N ILE A 31 18.51 3.23 -15.83
CA ILE A 31 18.30 3.11 -14.38
C ILE A 31 18.21 4.51 -13.74
N ALA A 32 19.07 5.44 -14.17
CA ALA A 32 19.04 6.83 -13.71
C ALA A 32 17.74 7.54 -14.15
N ALA A 33 17.34 7.40 -15.41
CA ALA A 33 16.13 7.99 -15.97
C ALA A 33 14.85 7.44 -15.31
N ASN A 34 14.80 6.14 -15.03
CA ASN A 34 13.67 5.53 -14.31
C ASN A 34 13.59 6.02 -12.86
N ARG A 35 14.73 6.19 -12.17
CA ARG A 35 14.79 6.77 -10.81
C ARG A 35 14.37 8.24 -10.80
N GLU A 36 14.75 9.01 -11.82
CA GLU A 36 14.37 10.41 -11.93
C GLU A 36 12.88 10.57 -12.26
N THR A 37 12.36 9.73 -13.15
CA THR A 37 10.93 9.70 -13.51
C THR A 37 10.07 9.29 -12.31
N GLY A 38 10.49 8.29 -11.52
CA GLY A 38 9.84 7.91 -10.26
C GLY A 38 9.81 9.06 -9.24
N ARG A 39 10.91 9.83 -9.13
CA ARG A 39 10.97 11.02 -8.27
C ARG A 39 10.07 12.15 -8.76
N LYS A 40 10.07 12.45 -10.06
CA LYS A 40 9.19 13.48 -10.66
C LYS A 40 7.70 13.15 -10.51
N LEU A 41 7.33 11.87 -10.58
CA LEU A 41 5.96 11.40 -10.34
C LEU A 41 5.54 11.49 -8.87
N GLN A 42 6.47 11.28 -7.92
CA GLN A 42 6.21 11.51 -6.49
C GLN A 42 5.98 13.00 -6.19
N VAL A 43 6.80 13.88 -6.76
CA VAL A 43 6.72 15.33 -6.52
C VAL A 43 5.43 15.94 -7.09
N ARG A 44 4.93 15.44 -8.23
CA ARG A 44 3.66 15.92 -8.81
C ARG A 44 2.42 15.59 -7.96
N LYS A 45 2.46 14.55 -7.12
CA LYS A 45 1.34 14.24 -6.20
C LYS A 45 1.32 15.16 -4.97
N SER A 46 2.46 15.70 -4.56
CA SER A 46 2.58 16.59 -3.40
C SER A 46 2.17 18.04 -3.67
N SER A 47 2.03 18.46 -4.94
CA SER A 47 1.81 19.87 -5.30
C SER A 47 0.35 20.28 -5.50
N LYS A 48 -0.63 19.38 -5.31
CA LYS A 48 -2.03 19.82 -5.21
C LYS A 48 -2.23 20.29 -3.78
N GLU A 49 -2.35 21.59 -3.59
CA GLU A 49 -2.83 22.24 -2.36
C GLU A 49 -4.18 21.62 -1.98
N VAL A 50 -4.16 20.57 -1.17
CA VAL A 50 -5.36 19.98 -0.59
C VAL A 50 -5.61 20.74 0.69
N GLN A 51 -6.79 21.35 0.77
CA GLN A 51 -7.36 21.91 2.00
C GLN A 51 -7.04 20.97 3.18
N ASN A 52 -6.64 21.55 4.32
CA ASN A 52 -6.09 20.87 5.49
C ASN A 52 -7.11 19.98 6.26
N VAL A 53 -8.12 19.45 5.56
CA VAL A 53 -9.16 18.59 6.10
C VAL A 53 -8.65 17.15 6.02
N PRO A 54 -8.55 16.45 7.17
CA PRO A 54 -8.10 15.07 7.16
C PRO A 54 -9.07 14.19 6.38
N THR A 55 -8.54 13.26 5.58
CA THR A 55 -9.35 12.29 4.84
C THR A 55 -10.02 11.31 5.81
N ALA A 56 -11.13 10.69 5.38
CA ALA A 56 -11.78 9.65 6.18
C ALA A 56 -10.81 8.52 6.59
N SER A 57 -9.89 8.13 5.68
CA SER A 57 -8.86 7.13 5.98
C SER A 57 -7.90 7.58 7.08
N GLN A 58 -7.46 8.84 7.09
CA GLN A 58 -6.61 9.40 8.15
C GLN A 58 -7.33 9.42 9.49
N VAL A 59 -8.59 9.86 9.51
CA VAL A 59 -9.40 9.90 10.74
C VAL A 59 -9.55 8.52 11.35
N VAL A 60 -9.92 7.52 10.54
CA VAL A 60 -10.14 6.16 11.05
C VAL A 60 -8.83 5.51 11.50
N LEU A 61 -7.73 5.69 10.76
CA LEU A 61 -6.43 5.15 11.17
C LEU A 61 -5.90 5.81 12.45
N ALA A 62 -6.14 7.11 12.63
CA ALA A 62 -5.79 7.81 13.86
C ALA A 62 -6.59 7.26 15.05
N SER A 63 -7.88 6.98 14.88
CA SER A 63 -8.69 6.33 15.92
C SER A 63 -8.18 4.92 16.26
N LEU A 64 -7.85 4.11 15.25
CA LEU A 64 -7.26 2.78 15.48
C LEU A 64 -5.89 2.84 16.15
N LEU A 65 -5.08 3.86 15.86
CA LEU A 65 -3.79 4.06 16.52
C LEU A 65 -3.96 4.32 18.02
N LYS A 66 -4.91 5.18 18.38
CA LYS A 66 -5.23 5.45 19.79
C LYS A 66 -5.65 4.19 20.53
N GLU A 67 -6.51 3.37 19.92
CA GLU A 67 -6.93 2.08 20.51
C GLU A 67 -5.75 1.12 20.65
N LYS A 68 -4.88 1.03 19.63
CA LYS A 68 -3.66 0.21 19.67
C LYS A 68 -2.74 0.64 20.82
N GLU A 69 -2.60 1.94 21.06
CA GLU A 69 -1.78 2.50 22.13
C GLU A 69 -2.42 2.30 23.51
N ALA A 70 -3.73 2.51 23.64
CA ALA A 70 -4.49 2.29 24.86
C ALA A 70 -4.43 0.83 25.32
N GLN A 71 -4.50 -0.11 24.37
CA GLN A 71 -4.40 -1.55 24.64
C GLN A 71 -2.94 -2.05 24.72
N GLN A 72 -1.95 -1.16 24.55
CA GLN A 72 -0.52 -1.49 24.54
C GLN A 72 -0.13 -2.61 23.54
N VAL A 73 -0.86 -2.72 22.43
CA VAL A 73 -0.62 -3.74 21.41
C VAL A 73 0.57 -3.32 20.53
N SER A 74 1.57 -4.19 20.39
CA SER A 74 2.72 -3.91 19.53
C SER A 74 2.42 -4.15 18.05
N LEU A 75 3.29 -3.66 17.16
CA LEU A 75 3.17 -3.96 15.72
C LEU A 75 3.33 -5.46 15.42
N SER A 76 4.16 -6.17 16.20
CA SER A 76 4.33 -7.62 16.10
C SER A 76 3.07 -8.37 16.52
N ASP A 77 2.37 -7.89 17.54
CA ASP A 77 1.10 -8.51 17.96
C ASP A 77 0.03 -8.32 16.90
N LEU A 78 -0.06 -7.13 16.30
CA LEU A 78 -0.99 -6.90 15.20
C LEU A 78 -0.64 -7.72 13.96
N GLU A 79 0.63 -7.90 13.65
CA GLU A 79 1.07 -8.81 12.58
C GLU A 79 0.58 -10.24 12.85
N ALA A 80 0.77 -10.76 14.06
CA ALA A 80 0.29 -12.08 14.44
C ALA A 80 -1.24 -12.22 14.38
N ARG A 81 -1.98 -11.18 14.78
CA ARG A 81 -3.46 -11.19 14.82
C ARG A 81 -4.11 -10.97 13.44
N THR A 82 -3.48 -10.18 12.57
CA THR A 82 -4.06 -9.74 11.29
C THR A 82 -3.44 -10.42 10.07
N GLY A 83 -2.25 -11.01 10.22
CA GLY A 83 -1.42 -11.49 9.11
C GLY A 83 -0.85 -10.38 8.22
N ILE A 84 -1.01 -9.10 8.59
CA ILE A 84 -0.45 -7.97 7.84
C ILE A 84 0.99 -7.78 8.28
N GLY A 85 1.93 -7.86 7.33
CA GLY A 85 3.35 -7.73 7.63
C GLY A 85 3.69 -6.44 8.37
N ARG A 86 4.60 -6.51 9.36
CA ARG A 86 4.98 -5.37 10.22
C ARG A 86 5.41 -4.12 9.45
N SER A 87 6.09 -4.28 8.31
CA SER A 87 6.50 -3.15 7.46
C SER A 87 5.31 -2.42 6.83
N ASN A 88 4.26 -3.15 6.45
CA ASN A 88 3.04 -2.56 5.89
C ASN A 88 2.23 -1.86 6.98
N LEU A 89 2.12 -2.48 8.16
CA LEU A 89 1.55 -1.88 9.35
C LEU A 89 2.25 -0.57 9.72
N SER A 90 3.59 -0.57 9.76
CA SER A 90 4.36 0.66 10.02
C SER A 90 4.12 1.75 8.98
N ARG A 91 4.10 1.41 7.69
CA ARG A 91 3.79 2.37 6.61
C ARG A 91 2.38 2.93 6.73
N LEU A 92 1.41 2.13 7.19
CA LEU A 92 0.03 2.54 7.39
C LEU A 92 -0.10 3.71 8.37
N TRP A 93 0.63 3.70 9.48
CA TRP A 93 0.58 4.79 10.47
C TRP A 93 1.50 5.96 10.17
N ASN A 94 2.63 5.73 9.48
CA ASN A 94 3.62 6.77 9.25
C ASN A 94 3.44 7.54 7.93
N ASN A 95 2.56 7.08 7.04
CA ASN A 95 2.32 7.74 5.77
C ASN A 95 1.28 8.86 5.92
N GLN A 96 1.63 10.06 5.43
CA GLN A 96 0.75 11.24 5.49
C GLN A 96 -0.53 11.05 4.64
N SER A 97 -0.49 10.24 3.58
CA SER A 97 -1.68 9.90 2.78
C SER A 97 -1.79 8.38 2.64
N PRO A 98 -2.31 7.70 3.68
CA PRO A 98 -2.41 6.25 3.68
C PRO A 98 -3.52 5.81 2.71
N ASN A 99 -3.14 4.98 1.74
CA ASN A 99 -4.08 4.28 0.88
C ASN A 99 -4.43 2.93 1.53
N VAL A 100 -5.50 2.93 2.31
CA VAL A 100 -5.99 1.76 3.05
C VAL A 100 -7.34 1.31 2.50
N THR A 101 -7.53 0.00 2.37
CA THR A 101 -8.85 -0.56 2.03
C THR A 101 -9.72 -0.68 3.27
N LEU A 102 -11.04 -0.58 3.13
CA LEU A 102 -11.96 -0.82 4.26
C LEU A 102 -11.73 -2.18 4.92
N GLU A 103 -11.49 -3.22 4.13
CA GLU A 103 -11.16 -4.57 4.63
C GLU A 103 -9.92 -4.55 5.57
N THR A 104 -8.89 -3.78 5.21
CA THR A 104 -7.70 -3.65 6.06
C THR A 104 -8.04 -2.97 7.38
N VAL A 105 -8.86 -1.92 7.34
CA VAL A 105 -9.31 -1.21 8.53
C VAL A 105 -10.14 -2.14 9.42
N GLU A 106 -11.09 -2.89 8.87
CA GLU A 106 -11.92 -3.86 9.59
C GLU A 106 -11.09 -4.96 10.24
N ARG A 107 -10.07 -5.46 9.54
CA ARG A 107 -9.17 -6.48 10.08
C ARG A 107 -8.37 -5.97 11.29
N ILE A 108 -7.85 -4.75 11.21
CA ILE A 108 -7.13 -4.12 12.31
C ILE A 108 -8.09 -3.85 13.48
N ALA A 109 -9.29 -3.31 13.21
CA ALA A 109 -10.31 -3.08 14.23
C ALA A 109 -10.69 -4.38 14.95
N SER A 110 -10.93 -5.46 14.21
CA SER A 110 -11.24 -6.78 14.78
C SER A 110 -10.10 -7.30 15.66
N ALA A 111 -8.84 -7.14 15.24
CA ALA A 111 -7.67 -7.53 16.05
C ALA A 111 -7.47 -6.71 17.34
N LEU A 112 -8.08 -5.52 17.39
CA LEU A 112 -8.14 -4.64 18.57
C LEU A 112 -9.47 -4.78 19.33
N ASN A 113 -10.34 -5.74 18.97
CA ASN A 113 -11.69 -5.88 19.53
C ASN A 113 -12.56 -4.62 19.42
N CYS A 114 -12.34 -3.83 18.37
CA CYS A 114 -13.11 -2.63 18.05
C CYS A 114 -14.17 -2.95 16.99
N ARG A 115 -15.25 -2.17 16.98
CA ARG A 115 -16.27 -2.18 15.92
C ARG A 115 -16.18 -0.89 15.11
N ILE A 116 -16.24 -1.01 13.79
CA ILE A 116 -16.31 0.15 12.88
C ILE A 116 -17.77 0.50 12.61
N GLN A 117 -18.09 1.79 12.67
CA GLN A 117 -19.35 2.36 12.21
C GLN A 117 -19.05 3.46 11.19
N ILE A 118 -19.66 3.38 10.01
CA ILE A 118 -19.47 4.33 8.91
C ILE A 118 -20.82 4.97 8.60
N THR A 119 -20.84 6.30 8.55
CA THR A 119 -22.01 7.11 8.16
C THR A 119 -21.62 7.98 6.98
N VAL A 120 -22.55 8.15 6.03
CA VAL A 120 -22.38 9.04 4.87
C VAL A 120 -23.52 10.04 4.89
N GLU A 121 -23.20 11.32 4.69
CA GLU A 121 -24.15 12.42 4.66
C GLU A 121 -24.06 13.15 3.32
N SER A 122 -25.20 13.60 2.79
CA SER A 122 -25.23 14.39 1.57
C SER A 122 -24.73 15.80 1.84
N GLN A 123 -23.75 16.25 1.06
CA GLN A 123 -23.39 17.68 1.04
C GLN A 123 -24.50 18.42 0.29
N LYS A 124 -25.29 19.21 1.02
CA LYS A 124 -26.25 20.15 0.44
C LYS A 124 -25.53 21.38 -0.11
#